data_AF-A0A6B9YDH8-F1
#
_entry.id   AF-A0A6B9YDH8-F1
#
_cell.length_a   1.000
_cell.length_b   1.000
_cell.length_c   1.000
_cell.angle_alpha   90.00
_cell.angle_beta   90.00
_cell.angle_gamma   90.00
#
_symmetry.space_group_name_H-M   'P 1'
#
loop_
_entity.id
_entity.type
_entity.pdbx_description
1 polymer ?
#
loop_
_entity_poly.entity_id
_entity_poly.type
_entity_poly.pdbx_seq_one_letter_code
_entity_poly.pdbx_strand_id
1 'polypeptide(L)' 'MLANQKVKADQWVEIIYQSQSGEITKRTVKIYGSNKEKIFGYCYMRKDYRSFYKEQILAMIPKKRL' A
#
# COMPACT_ATOMS: atom_id res chain seq x y z
N MET A 1 13.41 7.31 -5.00
CA MET A 1 12.07 7.25 -4.37
C MET A 1 11.10 6.56 -5.34
N LEU A 2 10.21 5.70 -4.86
CA LEU A 2 9.22 4.90 -5.64
C LEU A 2 8.13 5.76 -6.33
N ALA A 3 8.43 7.02 -6.64
CA ALA A 3 7.48 8.04 -7.11
C ALA A 3 6.77 7.71 -8.43
N ASN A 4 7.23 6.68 -9.16
CA ASN A 4 6.73 6.33 -10.49
C ASN A 4 5.99 4.99 -10.57
N GLN A 5 5.76 4.30 -9.46
CA GLN A 5 5.02 3.04 -9.51
C GLN A 5 3.52 3.32 -9.64
N LYS A 6 3.01 3.30 -10.88
CA LYS A 6 1.59 3.42 -11.17
C LYS A 6 0.84 2.26 -10.53
N VAL A 7 -0.08 2.58 -9.63
CA VAL A 7 -0.99 1.61 -8.99
C VAL A 7 -2.32 1.65 -9.71
N LYS A 8 -2.87 0.48 -10.03
CA LYS A 8 -4.19 0.37 -10.68
C LYS A 8 -5.24 -0.01 -9.65
N ALA A 9 -6.49 0.41 -9.89
CA ALA A 9 -7.62 -0.12 -9.14
C ALA A 9 -7.72 -1.65 -9.32
N ASP A 10 -8.23 -2.33 -8.29
CA ASP A 10 -8.34 -3.79 -8.18
C ASP A 10 -7.01 -4.56 -8.21
N GLN A 11 -5.87 -3.88 -8.11
CA GLN A 11 -4.57 -4.52 -7.99
C GLN A 11 -4.32 -4.97 -6.54
N TRP A 12 -3.84 -6.20 -6.36
CA TRP A 12 -3.24 -6.62 -5.09
C TRP A 12 -1.77 -6.24 -5.07
N VAL A 13 -1.34 -5.65 -3.97
CA VAL A 13 0.06 -5.31 -3.73
C VAL A 13 0.50 -5.83 -2.38
N GLU A 14 1.80 -6.06 -2.28
CA GLU A 14 2.49 -6.24 -1.01
C GLU A 14 3.35 -5.01 -0.77
N ILE A 15 3.19 -4.37 0.39
CA ILE A 15 3.94 -3.17 0.78
C ILE A 15 4.75 -3.42 2.05
N ILE A 16 5.94 -2.81 2.11
CA ILE A 16 6.65 -2.57 3.36
C ILE A 16 6.32 -1.15 3.78
N TYR A 17 5.60 -1.00 4.89
CA TYR A 17 5.07 0.28 5.37
C TYR A 17 5.66 0.63 6.72
N GLN A 18 6.20 1.85 6.84
CA GLN A 18 6.71 2.41 8.09
C GLN A 18 5.69 3.39 8.68
N SER A 19 5.18 3.11 9.89
CA SER A 19 4.29 4.04 10.58
C SER A 19 5.01 5.33 11.00
N GLN A 20 4.27 6.34 11.46
CA GLN A 20 4.88 7.55 12.03
C GLN A 20 5.69 7.28 13.30
N SER A 21 5.37 6.21 14.04
CA SER A 21 6.15 5.76 15.20
C SER A 21 7.39 4.95 14.83
N GLY A 22 7.66 4.75 13.53
CA GLY A 22 8.79 3.99 13.03
C GLY A 22 8.55 2.48 12.90
N GLU A 23 7.37 1.96 13.28
CA GLU A 23 7.03 0.54 13.15
C GLU A 23 6.98 0.13 11.68
N ILE A 24 7.79 -0.86 11.30
CA ILE A 24 7.81 -1.41 9.94
C ILE A 24 6.94 -2.67 9.87
N THR A 25 6.02 -2.70 8.91
CA THR A 25 5.09 -3.81 8.72
C THR A 25 5.04 -4.24 7.26
N LYS A 26 4.86 -5.55 7.03
CA LYS A 26 4.60 -6.13 5.71
C LYS A 26 3.09 -6.29 5.53
N ARG A 27 2.49 -5.66 4.53
CA ARG A 27 1.02 -5.63 4.35
C ARG A 27 0.62 -6.07 2.95
N THR A 28 -0.36 -6.96 2.86
CA THR A 28 -1.11 -7.19 1.61
C THR A 28 -2.30 -6.24 1.55
N VAL A 29 -2.43 -5.52 0.44
CA VAL A 29 -3.46 -4.49 0.24
C VAL A 29 -4.12 -4.70 -1.11
N LYS A 30 -5.46 -4.72 -1.15
CA LYS A 30 -6.22 -4.62 -2.40
C LYS A 30 -6.50 -3.14 -2.67
N ILE A 31 -5.95 -2.61 -3.74
CA ILE A 31 -6.01 -1.19 -4.10
C ILE A 31 -7.35 -0.88 -4.73
N TYR A 32 -7.98 0.22 -4.32
CA TYR A 32 -9.17 0.75 -5.00
C TYR A 32 -8.96 2.17 -5.55
N GLY A 33 -7.85 2.83 -5.18
CA GLY A 33 -7.51 4.14 -5.74
C GLY A 33 -6.20 4.71 -5.22
N SER A 34 -5.82 5.85 -5.77
CA SER A 34 -4.67 6.64 -5.29
C SER A 34 -4.87 8.10 -5.65
N ASN A 35 -4.30 9.02 -4.87
CA ASN A 35 -4.15 10.42 -5.24
C ASN A 35 -2.65 10.78 -5.26
N LYS A 36 -2.30 12.07 -5.19
CA LYS A 36 -0.90 12.51 -5.20
C LYS A 36 -0.10 11.95 -4.01
N GLU A 37 -0.68 11.96 -2.81
CA GLU A 37 0.00 11.69 -1.54
C GLU A 37 -0.22 10.27 -1.02
N LYS A 38 -1.37 9.67 -1.34
CA LYS A 38 -1.86 8.46 -0.70
C LYS A 38 -2.26 7.39 -1.70
N ILE A 39 -2.18 6.16 -1.23
CA ILE A 39 -2.80 4.97 -1.82
C ILE A 39 -3.95 4.55 -0.92
N PHE A 40 -5.06 4.12 -1.53
CA PHE A 40 -6.24 3.67 -0.83
C PHE A 40 -6.50 2.20 -1.12
N GLY A 41 -6.75 1.42 -0.07
CA GLY A 41 -6.95 -0.01 -0.23
C GLY A 41 -7.50 -0.71 1.00
N TYR A 42 -8.02 -1.91 0.78
CA TYR A 42 -8.39 -2.83 1.84
C TYR A 42 -7.14 -3.54 2.36
N CYS A 43 -6.83 -3.34 3.64
CA CYS A 43 -5.66 -3.91 4.31
C CYS A 43 -6.02 -5.25 4.96
N TYR A 44 -5.51 -6.36 4.44
CA TYR A 44 -5.86 -7.69 4.96
C TYR A 44 -5.32 -7.98 6.37
N MET A 45 -4.21 -7.34 6.75
CA MET A 45 -3.66 -7.44 8.11
C MET A 45 -4.60 -6.81 9.15
N ARG A 46 -5.30 -5.72 8.79
CA ARG A 46 -6.21 -5.00 9.70
C ARG A 46 -7.68 -5.34 9.46
N LYS A 47 -7.99 -6.07 8.39
CA LYS A 47 -9.35 -6.39 7.92
C LYS A 47 -10.23 -5.16 7.71
N ASP A 48 -9.65 -4.08 7.18
CA ASP A 48 -10.28 -2.75 7.13
C ASP A 48 -9.77 -1.91 5.94
N TYR A 49 -10.57 -0.93 5.51
CA TYR A 49 -10.18 0.06 4.50
C TYR A 49 -9.24 1.11 5.10
N ARG A 50 -8.10 1.34 4.46
CA ARG A 50 -7.05 2.25 4.96
C ARG A 50 -6.48 3.11 3.84
N SER A 51 -5.97 4.27 4.25
CA SER A 51 -5.11 5.10 3.42
C SER A 51 -3.66 4.95 3.87
N PHE A 52 -2.74 4.94 2.91
CA PHE A 52 -1.31 4.75 3.11
C PHE A 52 -0.58 5.93 2.48
N TYR A 53 0.22 6.66 3.26
CA TYR A 53 1.06 7.72 2.72
C TYR A 53 2.16 7.12 1.84
N LYS A 54 2.34 7.62 0.62
CA LYS A 54 3.34 7.09 -0.32
C LYS A 54 4.76 7.25 0.22
N GLU A 55 5.03 8.33 0.95
CA GLU A 55 6.32 8.59 1.60
C GLU A 55 6.65 7.56 2.69
N GLN A 56 5.63 6.90 3.24
CA GLN A 56 5.77 5.85 4.25
C GLN A 56 5.85 4.43 3.67
N ILE A 57 5.79 4.30 2.34
CA ILE A 57 5.95 3.03 1.64
C ILE A 57 7.42 2.87 1.25
N LEU A 58 8.12 1.99 1.97
CA LEU A 58 9.54 1.71 1.73
C LEU A 58 9.75 0.79 0.51
N ALA A 59 8.80 -0.11 0.26
CA ALA A 59 8.79 -1.00 -0.90
C ALA A 59 7.35 -1.37 -1.27
N MET A 60 7.09 -1.57 -2.56
CA MET A 60 5.81 -2.04 -3.07
C MET A 60 6.01 -2.97 -4.27
N ILE A 61 5.39 -4.14 -4.24
CA ILE A 61 5.42 -5.09 -5.36
C ILE A 61 3.98 -5.55 -5.71
N PRO A 62 3.66 -5.74 -7.00
CA PRO A 62 2.42 -6.38 -7.39
C PRO A 62 2.36 -7.81 -6.83
N LYS A 63 1.20 -8.21 -6.32
CA LYS A 63 0.93 -9.57 -5.84
C LYS A 63 -0.17 -10.16 -6.73
N LYS A 64 0.07 -11.35 -7.28
CA LYS A 64 -1.00 -12.09 -7.96
C LYS A 64 -2.03 -12.52 -6.91
N ARG A 65 -3.31 -12.44 -7.26
CA ARG A 65 -4.35 -13.15 -6.49
C ARG A 65 -4.05 -14.64 -6.68
N LEU A 66 -3.71 -15.32 -5.59
CA LEU A 66 -3.61 -16.78 -5.56
C LEU A 66 -5.00 -17.38 -5.82
#